data_AF-A0A6G9YNI2-F1
#
_entry.id   AF-A0A6G9YNI2-F1
#
_cell.length_a   1.000
_cell.length_b   1.000
_cell.length_c   1.000
_cell.angle_alpha   90.00
_cell.angle_beta   90.00
_cell.angle_gamma   90.00
#
_symmetry.space_group_name_H-M   'P 1'
#
loop_
_entity.id
_entity.type
_entity.pdbx_description
1 polymer ?
#
loop_
_entity_poly.entity_id
_entity_poly.type
_entity_poly.pdbx_seq_one_letter_code
_entity_poly.pdbx_strand_id
1 'polypeptide(L)'
;MRKSLSAALLTATAVGTLATLPAAPAQAQSAACGQAIDAINAAVAAASGNLTPDIGKTLSIKLLAIDASGADRDAIAAYAKALTDEDASADMTGATNAFNAACAS
;
A
#
# COMPACT_ATOMS: atom_id res chain seq x y z
N MET A 1 40.22 -57.89 -2.74
CA MET A 1 40.09 -57.59 -1.29
C MET A 1 39.93 -56.10 -1.13
N ARG A 2 38.95 -55.66 -0.32
CA ARG A 2 38.63 -54.25 -0.06
C ARG A 2 39.71 -53.61 0.82
N LYS A 3 40.08 -52.36 0.55
CA LYS A 3 40.73 -51.48 1.53
C LYS A 3 40.29 -50.04 1.25
N SER A 4 39.29 -49.63 2.01
CA SER A 4 38.85 -48.25 2.19
C SER A 4 39.96 -47.38 2.75
N LEU A 5 39.90 -46.08 2.48
CA LEU A 5 40.27 -45.00 3.42
C LEU A 5 39.58 -43.71 2.97
N SER A 6 38.60 -43.29 3.78
CA SER A 6 37.97 -41.97 3.71
C SER A 6 38.90 -40.91 4.29
N ALA A 7 38.83 -39.69 3.74
CA ALA A 7 38.62 -38.42 4.45
C ALA A 7 39.54 -37.26 4.02
N ALA A 8 38.87 -36.11 3.88
CA ALA A 8 39.34 -34.74 4.01
C ALA A 8 40.14 -34.14 2.83
N LEU A 9 39.66 -33.01 2.29
CA LEU A 9 40.06 -31.66 2.73
C LEU A 9 39.41 -30.58 1.85
N LEU A 10 38.73 -29.64 2.52
CA LEU A 10 38.65 -28.20 2.29
C LEU A 10 37.90 -27.59 1.07
N THR A 11 36.72 -27.04 1.40
CA THR A 11 36.34 -25.62 1.25
C THR A 11 36.75 -24.89 -0.02
N ALA A 12 35.85 -24.88 -1.00
CA ALA A 12 35.76 -23.81 -1.99
C ALA A 12 34.67 -22.82 -1.57
N THR A 13 35.01 -21.85 -0.71
CA THR A 13 34.21 -20.63 -0.56
C THR A 13 34.76 -19.60 -1.54
N ALA A 14 34.09 -19.42 -2.68
CA ALA A 14 34.36 -18.24 -3.49
C ALA A 14 33.17 -17.85 -4.36
N VAL A 15 32.95 -16.53 -4.31
CA VAL A 15 32.26 -15.66 -5.26
C VAL A 15 30.75 -15.60 -5.13
N GLY A 16 30.33 -14.50 -4.49
CA GLY A 16 28.96 -14.02 -4.50
C GLY A 16 28.46 -13.87 -5.92
N THR A 17 27.44 -14.64 -6.24
CA THR A 17 26.41 -14.14 -7.12
C THR A 17 25.57 -13.20 -6.27
N LEU A 18 25.69 -11.91 -6.55
CA LEU A 18 24.55 -11.00 -6.41
C LEU A 18 23.41 -11.71 -7.12
N ALA A 19 22.61 -12.44 -6.36
CA ALA A 19 21.26 -12.77 -6.76
C ALA A 19 20.62 -11.41 -6.95
N THR A 20 20.67 -10.92 -8.18
CA THR A 20 19.71 -9.99 -8.72
C THR A 20 18.38 -10.71 -8.53
N LEU A 21 17.83 -10.60 -7.32
CA LEU A 21 16.39 -10.72 -7.17
C LEU A 21 15.87 -9.79 -8.26
N PRO A 22 15.02 -10.26 -9.17
CA PRO A 22 14.20 -9.31 -9.88
C PRO A 22 13.60 -8.47 -8.75
N ALA A 23 13.92 -7.19 -8.74
CA ALA A 23 12.98 -6.23 -8.20
C ALA A 23 11.74 -6.50 -9.05
N ALA A 24 10.90 -7.44 -8.59
CA ALA A 24 9.50 -7.44 -8.90
C ALA A 24 9.14 -5.96 -8.77
N PRO A 25 8.54 -5.36 -9.81
CA PRO A 25 8.15 -3.99 -9.66
C PRO A 25 7.30 -4.00 -8.39
N ALA A 26 7.78 -3.35 -7.32
CA ALA A 26 6.84 -2.74 -6.41
C ALA A 26 6.04 -1.89 -7.38
N GLN A 27 4.84 -2.35 -7.75
CA GLN A 27 3.96 -1.61 -8.64
C GLN A 27 3.95 -0.22 -8.05
N ALA A 28 4.63 0.70 -8.74
CA ALA A 28 5.07 1.92 -8.10
C ALA A 28 3.80 2.72 -7.91
N GLN A 29 3.23 2.61 -6.72
CA GLN A 29 2.01 3.29 -6.29
C GLN A 29 2.06 4.70 -6.86
N SER A 30 1.02 5.08 -7.59
CA SER A 30 1.02 6.37 -8.27
C SER A 30 1.22 7.50 -7.27
N ALA A 31 1.79 8.61 -7.73
CA ALA A 31 1.97 9.79 -6.89
C ALA A 31 0.65 10.30 -6.28
N ALA A 32 -0.48 10.10 -6.98
CA ALA A 32 -1.81 10.43 -6.49
C ALA A 32 -2.25 9.51 -5.36
N CYS A 33 -2.10 8.19 -5.54
CA CYS A 33 -2.38 7.21 -4.50
C CYS A 33 -1.49 7.42 -3.25
N GLY A 34 -0.22 7.78 -3.43
CA GLY A 34 0.67 8.14 -2.32
C GLY A 34 0.14 9.34 -1.52
N GLN A 35 -0.18 10.43 -2.20
CA GLN A 35 -0.78 11.62 -1.57
C GLN A 35 -2.09 11.32 -0.85
N ALA A 36 -2.94 10.47 -1.43
CA ALA A 36 -4.21 10.08 -0.84
C ALA A 36 -4.00 9.28 0.46
N ILE A 37 -3.09 8.30 0.46
CA ILE A 37 -2.74 7.54 1.67
C ILE A 37 -2.18 8.47 2.76
N ASP A 38 -1.29 9.39 2.41
CA ASP A 38 -0.73 10.34 3.37
C ASP A 38 -1.82 11.22 4.00
N ALA A 39 -2.77 11.70 3.19
CA ALA A 39 -3.91 12.49 3.67
C ALA A 39 -4.82 11.68 4.62
N ILE A 40 -5.11 10.42 4.28
CA ILE A 40 -5.92 9.52 5.11
C ILE A 40 -5.21 9.26 6.45
N ASN A 41 -3.92 8.90 6.41
CA ASN A 41 -3.14 8.63 7.62
C ASN A 41 -3.04 9.86 8.52
N ALA A 42 -2.84 11.05 7.94
CA ALA A 42 -2.82 12.30 8.69
C ALA A 42 -4.17 12.60 9.36
N ALA A 43 -5.29 12.34 8.67
CA ALA A 43 -6.62 12.52 9.24
C ALA A 43 -6.90 11.53 10.37
N VAL A 44 -6.54 10.25 10.21
CA VAL A 44 -6.68 9.22 11.26
C VAL A 44 -5.84 9.58 12.49
N ALA A 45 -4.61 10.03 12.29
CA ALA A 45 -3.71 10.45 13.36
C ALA A 45 -4.28 11.67 14.12
N ALA A 46 -4.73 12.70 13.40
CA ALA A 46 -5.35 13.89 14.00
C ALA A 46 -6.66 13.57 14.75
N ALA A 47 -7.42 12.61 14.23
CA ALA A 47 -8.66 12.12 14.82
C ALA A 47 -8.45 11.20 16.04
N SER A 48 -7.21 10.84 16.36
CA SER A 48 -6.90 9.79 17.36
C SER A 48 -7.70 8.50 17.10
N GLY A 49 -7.91 8.16 15.82
CA GLY A 49 -8.70 7.00 15.40
C GLY A 49 -10.22 7.20 15.32
N ASN A 50 -10.77 8.35 15.73
CA ASN A 50 -12.21 8.62 15.65
C ASN A 50 -12.55 9.63 14.54
N LEU A 51 -12.76 9.13 13.32
CA LEU A 51 -13.18 9.94 12.18
C LEU A 51 -14.62 10.43 12.37
N THR A 52 -14.77 11.63 12.95
CA THR A 52 -16.06 12.30 13.04
C THR A 52 -16.57 12.72 11.66
N PRO A 53 -17.88 12.98 11.48
CA PRO A 53 -18.43 13.43 10.20
C PRO A 53 -17.73 14.69 9.62
N ASP A 54 -17.36 15.64 10.48
CA ASP A 54 -16.63 16.85 10.06
C ASP A 54 -15.22 16.54 9.54
N ILE A 55 -14.52 15.59 10.19
CA ILE A 55 -13.19 15.13 9.75
C ILE A 55 -13.34 14.35 8.43
N GLY A 56 -14.34 13.48 8.32
CA GLY A 56 -14.66 12.74 7.09
C GLY A 56 -14.94 13.67 5.91
N LYS A 57 -15.74 14.72 6.12
CA LYS A 57 -16.02 15.75 5.10
C LYS A 57 -14.76 16.52 4.71
N THR A 58 -13.94 16.92 5.69
CA THR A 58 -12.69 17.64 5.42
C THR A 58 -11.70 16.77 4.64
N LEU A 59 -11.59 15.48 4.99
CA LEU A 59 -10.77 14.52 4.28
C LEU A 59 -11.29 14.27 2.86
N SER A 60 -12.61 14.12 2.69
CA SER A 60 -13.26 13.97 1.39
C SER A 60 -12.89 15.11 0.44
N ILE A 61 -12.97 16.36 0.90
CA ILE A 61 -12.59 17.54 0.11
C ILE A 61 -11.10 17.49 -0.26
N LYS A 62 -10.22 17.13 0.68
CA LYS A 62 -8.77 17.02 0.44
C LYS A 62 -8.46 15.96 -0.61
N LEU A 63 -9.11 14.79 -0.53
CA LEU A 63 -8.93 13.70 -1.47
C LEU A 63 -9.40 14.08 -2.89
N LEU A 64 -10.55 14.74 -3.00
CA LEU A 64 -11.07 15.20 -4.30
C LEU A 64 -10.23 16.33 -4.94
N ALA A 65 -9.38 16.99 -4.17
CA ALA A 65 -8.46 18.01 -4.68
C ALA A 65 -7.13 17.42 -5.21
N ILE A 66 -6.88 16.12 -5.04
CA ILE A 66 -5.67 15.47 -5.55
C ILE A 66 -5.77 15.38 -7.08
N ASP A 67 -4.73 15.86 -7.76
CA ASP A 67 -4.60 15.71 -9.20
C ASP A 67 -4.29 14.24 -9.55
N ALA A 68 -5.33 13.53 -9.98
CA ALA A 68 -5.30 12.11 -10.29
C ALA A 68 -6.03 11.87 -11.62
N SER A 69 -5.68 10.79 -12.30
CA SER A 69 -6.29 10.43 -13.59
C SER A 69 -6.59 8.94 -13.67
N GLY A 70 -7.56 8.57 -14.51
CA GLY A 70 -7.95 7.18 -14.73
C GLY A 70 -8.40 6.49 -13.44
N ALA A 71 -7.93 5.25 -13.25
CA ALA A 71 -8.34 4.38 -12.15
C ALA A 71 -8.05 4.99 -10.76
N ASP A 72 -6.94 5.72 -10.61
CA ASP A 72 -6.58 6.35 -9.33
C ASP A 72 -7.59 7.42 -8.94
N ARG A 73 -8.00 8.26 -9.91
CA ARG A 73 -9.01 9.29 -9.69
C ARG A 73 -10.32 8.67 -9.24
N ASP A 74 -10.73 7.61 -9.90
CA ASP A 74 -12.01 6.95 -9.61
C ASP A 74 -11.96 6.26 -8.24
N ALA A 75 -10.83 5.65 -7.86
CA ALA A 75 -10.64 5.05 -6.54
C ALA A 75 -10.62 6.11 -5.41
N ILE A 76 -9.86 7.19 -5.60
CA ILE A 76 -9.78 8.31 -4.64
C ILE A 76 -11.17 8.96 -4.48
N ALA A 77 -11.89 9.20 -5.57
CA ALA A 77 -13.22 9.79 -5.53
C ALA A 77 -14.26 8.87 -4.88
N ALA A 78 -14.20 7.56 -5.13
CA ALA A 78 -15.07 6.59 -4.49
C ALA A 78 -14.84 6.54 -2.96
N TYR A 79 -13.58 6.52 -2.53
CA TYR A 79 -13.24 6.59 -1.11
C TYR A 79 -13.70 7.90 -0.48
N ALA A 80 -13.47 9.03 -1.16
CA ALA A 80 -13.90 10.35 -0.71
C ALA A 80 -15.42 10.45 -0.55
N LYS A 81 -16.20 9.82 -1.45
CA LYS A 81 -17.66 9.77 -1.32
C LYS A 81 -18.09 8.96 -0.10
N ALA A 82 -17.46 7.79 0.12
CA ALA A 82 -17.77 6.92 1.26
C ALA A 82 -17.60 7.62 2.61
N LEU A 83 -16.62 8.52 2.73
CA LEU A 83 -16.40 9.32 3.95
C LEU A 83 -17.55 10.28 4.31
N THR A 84 -18.43 10.59 3.35
CA THR A 84 -19.55 11.54 3.54
C THR A 84 -20.92 10.87 3.45
N ASP A 85 -20.94 9.58 3.15
CA ASP A 85 -22.14 8.77 3.01
C ASP A 85 -22.48 8.17 4.38
N GLU A 86 -23.67 8.44 4.92
CA GLU A 86 -24.01 8.07 6.30
C GLU A 86 -23.94 6.55 6.54
N ASP A 87 -24.32 5.74 5.54
CA ASP A 87 -24.29 4.29 5.63
C ASP A 87 -22.86 3.76 5.44
N ALA A 88 -22.11 4.26 4.46
CA ALA A 88 -20.75 3.78 4.18
C ALA A 88 -19.71 4.28 5.21
N SER A 89 -19.92 5.46 5.81
CA SER A 89 -19.01 6.01 6.82
C SER A 89 -19.08 5.28 8.17
N ALA A 90 -20.17 4.55 8.43
CA ALA A 90 -20.31 3.69 9.60
C ALA A 90 -19.38 2.47 9.55
N ASP A 91 -19.07 1.96 8.36
CA ASP A 91 -18.09 0.90 8.13
C ASP A 91 -17.29 1.13 6.83
N MET A 92 -16.12 1.75 7.01
CA MET A 92 -15.20 2.07 5.91
C MET A 92 -14.38 0.88 5.40
N THR A 93 -14.58 -0.34 5.92
CA THR A 93 -13.75 -1.51 5.57
C THR A 93 -13.81 -1.82 4.08
N GLY A 94 -15.02 -1.82 3.49
CA GLY A 94 -15.21 -2.08 2.07
C GLY A 94 -14.55 -1.02 1.18
N ALA A 95 -14.77 0.26 1.50
CA ALA A 95 -14.18 1.38 0.78
C ALA A 95 -12.65 1.38 0.88
N THR A 96 -12.11 1.09 2.07
CA THR A 96 -10.67 1.01 2.33
C THR A 96 -10.02 -0.14 1.55
N ASN A 97 -10.65 -1.31 1.51
CA ASN A 97 -10.13 -2.45 0.75
C ASN A 97 -10.14 -2.17 -0.75
N ALA A 98 -11.21 -1.57 -1.27
CA ALA A 98 -11.31 -1.21 -2.69
C ALA A 98 -10.26 -0.15 -3.08
N PHE A 99 -10.11 0.89 -2.24
CA PHE A 99 -9.10 1.92 -2.43
C PHE A 99 -7.68 1.34 -2.41
N ASN A 100 -7.35 0.52 -1.40
CA ASN A 100 -6.04 -0.11 -1.29
C ASN A 100 -5.76 -1.06 -2.47
N ALA A 101 -6.76 -1.81 -2.94
CA ALA A 101 -6.60 -2.68 -4.10
C ALA A 101 -6.30 -1.89 -5.38
N ALA A 102 -6.95 -0.74 -5.58
CA ALA A 102 -6.69 0.13 -6.72
C ALA A 102 -5.33 0.83 -6.62
N CYS A 103 -4.92 1.23 -5.42
CA CYS A 103 -3.63 1.90 -5.21
C CYS A 103 -2.44 0.93 -5.13
N ALA A 104 -2.68 -0.38 -5.05
CA ALA A 104 -1.64 -1.41 -5.11
C ALA A 104 -1.39 -1.95 -6.53
N SER A 105 -2.21 -1.56 -7.52
CA SER A 105 -2.13 -2.04 -8.91
C SER A 105 -1.27 -1.20 -9.85
#